data_AF-A0A1T1HP25-F1
#
_entry.id   AF-A0A1T1HP25-F1
#
_cell.length_a   1.000
_cell.length_b   1.000
_cell.length_c   1.000
_cell.angle_alpha   90.00
_cell.angle_beta   90.00
_cell.angle_gamma   90.00
#
_symmetry.space_group_name_H-M   'P 1'
#
loop_
_entity.id
_entity.type
_entity.pdbx_description
1 polymer ?
#
loop_
_entity_poly.entity_id
_entity_poly.type
_entity_poly.pdbx_seq_one_letter_code
_entity_poly.pdbx_strand_id
1 'polypeptide(L)'
;MLAGSNGGEGELPDPFFTLCLDPAETASDLEQIEMFADIAPGLFVFGSDGGGQLFAFDTRGEAPLPIVSFDGVDPDASLCRVAGSFAELLTLIGRE
;
A
#
# COMPACT_ATOMS: atom_id res chain seq x y z
N MET A 1 12.11 -2.21 -11.19
CA MET A 1 13.09 -2.93 -10.33
C MET A 1 12.47 -3.45 -9.03
N LEU A 2 11.29 -2.96 -8.59
CA LEU A 2 10.54 -3.52 -7.45
C LEU A 2 9.71 -4.79 -7.73
N ALA A 3 9.34 -5.06 -9.00
CA ALA A 3 8.50 -6.20 -9.36
C ALA A 3 9.10 -7.61 -9.06
N GLY A 4 10.40 -7.67 -8.74
CA GLY A 4 11.11 -8.92 -8.40
C GLY A 4 11.90 -8.81 -7.10
N SER A 5 11.60 -7.83 -6.25
CA SER A 5 12.27 -7.63 -4.97
C SER A 5 11.37 -8.01 -3.80
N ASN A 6 11.98 -8.42 -2.70
CA ASN A 6 11.30 -8.62 -1.42
C ASN A 6 11.43 -7.33 -0.59
N GLY A 7 10.57 -6.36 -0.89
CA GLY A 7 10.66 -5.00 -0.38
C GLY A 7 11.54 -4.07 -1.22
N GLY A 8 11.66 -2.82 -0.76
CA GLY A 8 12.49 -1.78 -1.38
C GLY A 8 11.74 -0.47 -1.58
N GLU A 9 12.37 0.50 -2.22
CA GLU A 9 11.79 1.83 -2.42
C GLU A 9 11.71 2.19 -3.91
N GLY A 10 10.71 2.99 -4.27
CA GLY A 10 10.56 3.52 -5.62
C GLY A 10 9.64 4.72 -5.67
N GLU A 11 9.94 5.63 -6.59
CA GLU A 11 9.17 6.87 -6.76
C GLU A 11 7.82 6.58 -7.43
N LEU A 12 6.76 7.22 -6.94
CA LEU A 12 5.43 7.25 -7.52
C LEU A 12 5.09 8.68 -7.98
N PRO A 13 4.21 8.85 -8.98
CA PRO A 13 3.72 10.16 -9.37
C PRO A 13 3.04 10.92 -8.22
N ASP A 14 2.95 12.25 -8.32
CA ASP A 14 2.13 13.08 -7.45
C ASP A 14 0.67 12.54 -7.37
N PRO A 15 0.07 12.47 -6.17
CA PRO A 15 0.53 12.99 -4.88
C PRO A 15 1.23 11.95 -3.98
N PHE A 16 1.66 10.80 -4.51
CA PHE A 16 2.10 9.66 -3.70
C PHE A 16 3.61 9.63 -3.44
N PHE A 17 4.41 10.25 -4.32
CA PHE A 17 5.86 10.51 -4.22
C PHE A 17 6.77 9.29 -4.03
N THR A 18 6.65 8.57 -2.91
CA THR A 18 7.51 7.44 -2.55
C THR A 18 6.66 6.23 -2.17
N LEU A 19 7.04 5.06 -2.66
CA LEU A 19 6.58 3.77 -2.15
C LEU A 19 7.75 3.06 -1.48
N CYS A 20 7.68 2.91 -0.17
CA CYS A 20 8.46 1.98 0.63
C CYS A 20 7.68 0.67 0.72
N LEU A 21 8.02 -0.29 -0.14
CA LEU A 21 7.45 -1.64 -0.16
C LEU A 21 8.06 -2.46 0.99
N ASP A 22 7.22 -2.99 1.86
CA ASP A 22 7.67 -3.87 2.93
C ASP A 22 8.10 -5.23 2.37
N PRO A 23 9.07 -5.91 3.00
CA PRO A 23 9.29 -7.33 2.77
C PRO A 23 8.00 -8.12 3.03
N ALA A 24 7.80 -9.21 2.29
CA ALA A 24 6.65 -10.08 2.42
C ALA A 24 6.49 -10.60 3.85
N GLU A 25 7.60 -10.91 4.53
CA GLU A 25 7.60 -11.37 5.93
C GLU A 25 7.00 -10.32 6.86
N THR A 26 7.38 -9.05 6.68
CA THR A 26 6.85 -7.92 7.45
C THR A 26 5.37 -7.70 7.14
N ALA A 27 4.99 -7.62 5.86
CA ALA A 27 3.59 -7.43 5.47
C ALA A 27 2.70 -8.62 5.89
N SER A 28 3.28 -9.82 6.04
CA SER A 28 2.58 -11.02 6.49
C SER A 28 2.60 -11.24 8.01
N ASP A 29 3.21 -10.33 8.77
CA ASP A 29 3.28 -10.44 10.22
C ASP A 29 1.87 -10.33 10.84
N LEU A 30 1.52 -11.30 11.69
CA LEU A 30 0.16 -11.40 12.23
C LEU A 30 -0.16 -10.25 13.19
N GLU A 31 0.78 -9.83 14.03
CA GLU A 31 0.54 -8.75 14.99
C GLU A 31 0.31 -7.43 14.24
N GLN A 32 1.07 -7.21 13.17
CA GLN A 32 0.90 -6.05 12.30
C GLN A 32 -0.43 -6.07 11.54
N ILE A 33 -0.83 -7.22 10.99
CA ILE A 33 -2.13 -7.39 10.31
C ILE A 33 -3.28 -7.12 11.28
N GLU A 34 -3.23 -7.68 12.49
CA GLU A 34 -4.25 -7.47 13.52
C GLU A 34 -4.36 -5.99 13.92
N MET A 35 -3.22 -5.33 14.13
CA MET A 35 -3.18 -3.90 14.42
C MET A 35 -3.85 -3.05 13.32
N PHE A 36 -3.59 -3.36 12.04
CA PHE A 36 -4.21 -2.63 10.94
C PHE A 36 -5.69 -2.97 10.75
N ALA A 37 -6.09 -4.20 11.02
CA ALA A 37 -7.50 -4.60 10.95
C ALA A 37 -8.37 -3.84 11.98
N ASP A 38 -7.80 -3.46 13.12
CA ASP A 38 -8.49 -2.66 14.15
C ASP A 38 -8.74 -1.21 13.72
N ILE A 39 -7.83 -0.61 12.94
CA ILE A 39 -7.94 0.81 12.52
C ILE A 39 -8.54 0.97 11.11
N ALA A 40 -8.33 0.00 10.22
CA ALA A 40 -8.69 0.06 8.81
C ALA A 40 -9.21 -1.31 8.33
N PRO A 41 -10.38 -1.75 8.81
CA PRO A 41 -10.91 -3.07 8.51
C PRO A 41 -11.13 -3.28 7.02
N GLY A 42 -10.64 -4.42 6.51
CA GLY A 42 -10.71 -4.77 5.10
C GLY A 42 -9.56 -4.22 4.25
N LEU A 43 -8.56 -3.57 4.86
CA LEU A 43 -7.33 -3.18 4.18
C LEU A 43 -6.17 -4.08 4.62
N PHE A 44 -5.40 -4.58 3.65
CA PHE A 44 -4.16 -5.31 3.90
C PHE A 44 -2.97 -4.42 3.53
N VAL A 45 -2.28 -3.89 4.54
CA VAL A 45 -1.14 -2.96 4.37
C VAL A 45 0.10 -3.72 3.93
N PHE A 46 0.81 -3.18 2.94
CA PHE A 46 2.04 -3.79 2.38
C PHE A 46 3.20 -2.81 2.24
N GLY A 47 3.04 -1.57 2.71
CA GLY A 47 4.08 -0.56 2.62
C GLY A 47 3.59 0.82 3.05
N SER A 48 4.47 1.80 2.91
CA SER A 48 4.22 3.20 3.27
C SER A 48 4.89 4.16 2.30
N ASP A 49 4.73 5.45 2.51
CA ASP A 49 5.50 6.51 1.84
C ASP A 49 6.73 6.98 2.64
N GLY A 50 6.99 6.37 3.81
CA GLY A 50 7.99 6.82 4.78
C GLY A 50 7.62 8.09 5.56
N GLY A 51 6.47 8.70 5.27
CA GLY A 51 5.95 9.95 5.87
C GLY A 51 4.66 9.79 6.68
N GLY A 52 4.11 8.57 6.75
CA GLY A 52 2.92 8.24 7.55
C GLY A 52 1.70 7.83 6.72
N GLN A 53 1.76 7.92 5.40
CA GLN A 53 0.76 7.30 4.52
C GLN A 53 1.09 5.82 4.35
N LEU A 54 0.06 4.99 4.36
CA LEU A 54 0.12 3.55 4.19
C LEU A 54 -0.45 3.16 2.85
N PHE A 55 0.15 2.15 2.21
CA PHE A 55 -0.39 1.52 1.00
C PHE A 55 -0.97 0.16 1.32
N ALA A 56 -2.17 -0.10 0.81
CA ALA A 56 -2.89 -1.35 1.09
C ALA A 56 -3.65 -1.89 -0.11
N PHE A 57 -3.88 -3.21 -0.09
CA PHE A 57 -4.92 -3.83 -0.89
C PHE A 57 -6.28 -3.61 -0.22
N ASP A 58 -7.27 -3.18 -1.00
CA ASP A 58 -8.66 -3.18 -0.55
C ASP A 58 -9.27 -4.57 -0.75
N THR A 59 -9.42 -5.31 0.34
CA THR A 59 -9.91 -6.71 0.36
C THR A 59 -11.42 -6.82 0.45
N ARG A 60 -12.15 -5.69 0.48
CA ARG A 60 -13.62 -5.67 0.62
C ARG A 60 -14.34 -6.06 -0.68
N GLY A 61 -13.63 -6.05 -1.81
CA GLY A 61 -14.14 -6.37 -3.15
C GLY A 61 -13.63 -7.69 -3.73
N GLU A 62 -13.91 -7.90 -5.01
CA GLU A 62 -13.42 -9.05 -5.79
C GLU A 62 -12.15 -8.71 -6.56
N ALA A 63 -11.38 -9.74 -6.93
CA ALA A 63 -10.14 -9.56 -7.67
C ALA A 63 -10.37 -8.99 -9.10
N PRO A 64 -9.45 -8.16 -9.64
CA PRO A 64 -8.21 -7.69 -9.01
C PRO A 64 -8.48 -6.68 -7.88
N LEU A 65 -7.80 -6.87 -6.75
CA LEU A 65 -7.93 -6.01 -5.58
C LEU A 65 -7.25 -4.66 -5.87
N PRO A 66 -7.96 -3.52 -5.70
CA PRO A 66 -7.38 -2.21 -5.95
C PRO A 66 -6.37 -1.85 -4.86
N ILE A 67 -5.42 -0.99 -5.22
CA ILE A 67 -4.44 -0.42 -4.31
C ILE A 67 -4.93 0.93 -3.84
N VAL A 68 -4.92 1.13 -2.53
CA VAL A 68 -5.29 2.38 -1.87
C VAL A 68 -4.12 2.92 -1.05
N SER A 69 -4.13 4.23 -0.83
CA SER A 69 -3.25 4.93 0.09
C SER A 69 -4.10 5.69 1.10
N PHE A 70 -3.68 5.77 2.36
CA PHE A 70 -4.40 6.45 3.43
C PHE A 70 -3.46 6.85 4.58
N ASP A 71 -3.86 7.84 5.36
CA ASP A 71 -3.21 8.25 6.60
C ASP A 71 -3.53 7.23 7.71
N GLY A 72 -2.50 6.65 8.33
CA GLY A 72 -2.68 5.68 9.41
C GLY A 72 -3.36 6.25 10.67
N VAL A 73 -3.47 7.57 10.81
CA VAL A 73 -4.15 8.24 11.92
C VAL A 73 -5.64 8.46 11.64
N ASP A 74 -6.01 8.72 10.38
CA ASP A 74 -7.41 8.97 9.97
C ASP A 74 -7.73 8.25 8.64
N PRO A 75 -7.83 6.91 8.66
CA PRO A 75 -7.96 6.09 7.46
C PRO A 75 -9.24 6.38 6.67
N ASP A 76 -10.36 6.64 7.36
CA ASP A 76 -11.66 6.87 6.71
C ASP A 76 -11.71 8.19 5.94
N ALA A 77 -11.09 9.25 6.44
CA ALA A 77 -11.10 10.56 5.79
C ALA A 77 -10.05 10.70 4.68
N SER A 78 -9.04 9.85 4.66
CA SER A 78 -7.86 9.97 3.79
C SER A 78 -7.77 8.92 2.68
N LEU A 79 -8.66 7.91 2.69
CA LEU A 79 -8.62 6.81 1.74
C LEU A 79 -8.67 7.27 0.28
N CYS A 80 -7.59 7.04 -0.45
CA CYS A 80 -7.43 7.41 -1.85
C CYS A 80 -7.05 6.18 -2.68
N ARG A 81 -7.66 6.01 -3.86
CA ARG A 81 -7.29 4.94 -4.79
C ARG A 81 -6.04 5.32 -5.57
N VAL A 82 -5.03 4.45 -5.54
CA VAL A 82 -3.74 4.62 -6.23
C VAL A 82 -3.75 3.89 -7.57
N ALA A 83 -4.22 2.64 -7.58
CA ALA A 83 -4.26 1.79 -8.77
C ALA A 83 -5.41 0.77 -8.68
N GLY A 84 -5.81 0.19 -9.81
CA GLY A 84 -6.78 -0.91 -9.86
C GLY A 84 -6.20 -2.29 -9.61
N SER A 85 -4.88 -2.43 -9.57
CA SER A 85 -4.20 -3.67 -9.21
C SER A 85 -2.75 -3.40 -8.79
N PHE A 86 -2.12 -4.38 -8.13
CA PHE A 86 -0.69 -4.30 -7.83
C PHE A 86 0.18 -4.25 -9.10
N ALA A 87 -0.19 -5.00 -10.14
CA ALA A 87 0.51 -4.96 -11.42
C ALA A 87 0.47 -3.55 -12.04
N GLU A 88 -0.67 -2.87 -11.97
CA GLU A 88 -0.82 -1.49 -12.44
C GLU A 88 0.02 -0.52 -11.59
N LEU A 89 0.02 -0.65 -10.27
CA LEU A 89 0.89 0.14 -9.37
C LEU A 89 2.36 0.03 -9.78
N LEU A 90 2.85 -1.19 -10.05
CA LEU A 90 4.24 -1.41 -10.46
C LEU A 90 4.60 -0.70 -11.77
N THR A 91 3.62 -0.40 -12.63
CA THR A 91 3.86 0.38 -13.86
C THR A 91 4.04 1.88 -13.61
N LEU A 92 3.58 2.38 -12.46
CA LEU A 92 3.72 3.79 -12.07
C LEU A 92 5.10 4.10 -11.49
N ILE A 93 5.81 3.08 -11.01
CA ILE A 93 7.09 3.24 -10.31
C ILE A 93 8.16 3.78 -11.26
N GLY A 94 8.82 4.87 -10.85
CA GLY A 94 9.88 5.54 -11.62
C GLY A 94 9.37 6.29 -12.85
N ARG A 95 8.07 6.65 -12.87
CA ARG A 95 7.50 7.57 -13.85
C ARG A 95 7.28 8.92 -13.18
N GLU A 96 8.02 9.91 -13.65
CA GLU A 96 7.86 11.35 -13.33
C GLU A 96 6.77 12.00 -14.19
#